data_AF-A0AAW4WVA9-F1
#
_entry.id   AF-A0AAW4WVA9-F1
#
_cell.length_a   1.000
_cell.length_b   1.000
_cell.length_c   1.000
_cell.angle_alpha   90.00
_cell.angle_beta   90.00
_cell.angle_gamma   90.00
#
_symmetry.space_group_name_H-M   'P 1'
#
loop_
_entity.id
_entity.type
_entity.pdbx_description
1 polymer ?
#
loop_
_entity_poly.entity_id
_entity_poly.type
_entity_poly.pdbx_seq_one_letter_code
_entity_poly.pdbx_strand_id
1 'polypeptide(L)' 'SPYTILNWLALLVENRRLQPTTAVAAQGIEYLRQVFLPDISQADVIVGYRADDSYFSFARAFVNNAISLDQLADAMRLG' A
#
# COMPACT_ATOMS: atom_id res chain seq x y z
N SER A 1 -7.80 5.58 14.10
CA SER A 1 -6.54 6.20 13.66
C SER A 1 -6.85 7.15 12.51
N PRO A 2 -6.16 8.32 12.37
CA PRO A 2 -6.30 9.16 11.18
C PRO A 2 -5.79 8.48 9.89
N TYR A 3 -5.09 7.35 10.03
CA TYR A 3 -4.54 6.57 8.92
C TYR A 3 -5.30 5.25 8.73
N THR A 4 -5.42 4.88 7.46
CA THR A 4 -6.03 3.63 6.98
C THR A 4 -4.97 2.69 6.38
N ILE A 5 -5.40 1.49 5.99
CA ILE A 5 -4.54 0.56 5.26
C ILE A 5 -4.03 1.13 3.92
N LEU A 6 -4.80 2.05 3.31
CA LEU A 6 -4.40 2.70 2.06
C LEU A 6 -3.28 3.72 2.29
N ASN A 7 -3.24 4.39 3.44
CA ASN A 7 -2.11 5.25 3.81
C ASN A 7 -0.83 4.42 4.00
N TRP A 8 -0.95 3.25 4.63
CA TRP A 8 0.16 2.32 4.75
C TRP A 8 0.65 1.81 3.38
N LEU A 9 -0.26 1.45 2.48
CA LEU A 9 0.10 1.06 1.12
C LEU A 9 0.77 2.19 0.33
N ALA A 10 0.29 3.43 0.47
CA ALA A 10 0.90 4.60 -0.15
C ALA A 10 2.35 4.78 0.31
N LEU A 11 2.61 4.68 1.61
CA LEU A 11 3.98 4.70 2.15
C LEU A 11 4.82 3.51 1.62
N LEU A 12 4.22 2.33 1.49
CA LEU A 12 4.91 1.15 0.98
C LEU A 12 5.33 1.33 -0.50
N VAL A 13 4.42 1.77 -1.38
CA VAL A 13 4.72 1.99 -2.81
C VAL A 13 5.65 3.18 -3.06
N GLU A 14 5.73 4.11 -2.11
CA GLU A 14 6.63 5.25 -2.16
C GLU A 14 8.06 4.87 -1.77
N ASN A 15 8.20 4.06 -0.71
CA ASN A 15 9.51 3.74 -0.12
C ASN A 15 10.11 2.42 -0.61
N ARG A 16 9.38 1.64 -1.42
CA ARG A 16 9.80 0.32 -1.89
C ARG A 16 9.54 0.14 -3.38
N ARG A 17 10.37 -0.69 -4.02
CA ARG A 17 10.24 -0.99 -5.45
C ARG A 17 9.08 -1.94 -5.69
N LEU A 18 7.96 -1.41 -6.15
CA LEU A 18 6.85 -2.15 -6.75
C LEU A 18 6.83 -1.86 -8.24
N GLN A 19 7.34 -2.79 -9.05
CA GLN A 19 7.31 -2.67 -10.51
C GLN A 19 5.91 -3.05 -11.02
N PRO A 20 5.11 -2.10 -11.55
CA PRO A 20 3.83 -2.44 -12.15
C PRO A 20 4.07 -3.24 -13.44
N THR A 21 3.35 -4.34 -13.59
CA THR A 21 3.37 -5.16 -14.81
C THR A 21 2.19 -4.88 -15.75
N THR A 22 1.26 -4.02 -15.32
CA THR A 22 0.05 -3.65 -16.06
C THR A 22 -0.19 -2.14 -15.98
N ALA A 23 -0.89 -1.58 -16.98
CA ALA A 23 -1.27 -0.16 -16.97
C ALA A 23 -2.19 0.18 -15.78
N VAL A 24 -3.11 -0.72 -15.42
CA VAL A 24 -4.00 -0.55 -14.26
C VAL A 24 -3.20 -0.51 -12.94
N ALA A 25 -2.18 -1.35 -12.78
CA ALA A 25 -1.32 -1.30 -11.60
C ALA A 25 -0.52 0.01 -11.53
N ALA A 26 -0.01 0.50 -12.66
CA ALA A 26 0.68 1.79 -12.69
C ALA A 26 -0.25 2.94 -12.25
N GLN A 27 -1.48 2.95 -12.75
CA GLN A 27 -2.52 3.92 -12.35
C GLN A 27 -2.90 3.78 -10.87
N GLY A 28 -3.07 2.55 -10.38
CA GLY A 28 -3.40 2.29 -8.98
C GLY A 28 -2.31 2.74 -8.01
N ILE A 29 -1.04 2.51 -8.36
CA ILE A 29 0.11 3.01 -7.59
C ILE A 29 0.13 4.54 -7.56
N GLU A 30 -0.09 5.19 -8.71
CA GLU A 30 -0.12 6.66 -8.78
C GLU A 30 -1.28 7.23 -7.96
N TYR A 31 -2.45 6.62 -8.04
CA TYR A 31 -3.61 6.99 -7.24
C TYR A 31 -3.34 6.89 -5.73
N LEU A 32 -2.66 5.82 -5.28
CA LEU A 32 -2.26 5.68 -3.88
C LEU A 32 -1.34 6.82 -3.43
N ARG A 33 -0.35 7.19 -4.26
CA ARG A 33 0.56 8.31 -3.96
C ARG A 33 -0.18 9.64 -3.86
N GLN A 34 -1.05 9.93 -4.82
CA GLN A 34 -1.73 11.22 -4.90
C GLN A 34 -2.79 11.42 -3.82
N VAL A 35 -3.49 10.35 -3.42
CA VAL A 35 -4.68 10.46 -2.55
C VAL A 35 -4.41 10.05 -1.11
N PHE A 36 -3.49 9.11 -0.88
CA PHE A 36 -3.33 8.48 0.43
C PHE A 36 -1.93 8.64 1.04
N LEU A 37 -0.95 9.19 0.34
CA LEU A 37 0.39 9.40 0.90
C LEU A 37 0.34 10.53 1.95
N PRO A 38 0.58 10.23 3.24
CA PRO A 38 0.64 11.27 4.25
C PRO A 38 1.95 12.07 4.13
N ASP A 39 1.92 13.35 4.48
CA ASP A 39 3.16 14.09 4.76
C ASP A 39 3.80 13.55 6.03
N ILE A 40 4.98 12.96 5.87
CA ILE A 40 5.79 12.37 6.95
C ILE A 40 7.05 13.19 7.25
N SER A 41 7.17 14.40 6.71
CA SER A 41 8.37 15.23 6.86
C SER A 41 8.72 15.58 8.31
N GLN A 42 7.72 15.57 9.20
CA GLN A 42 7.86 15.83 10.63
C GLN A 42 7.88 14.55 11.49
N ALA A 43 7.87 13.36 10.87
CA ALA A 43 7.84 12.10 11.58
C ALA A 43 9.24 11.49 11.69
N ASP A 44 9.72 11.28 12.91
CA ASP A 44 10.98 10.57 13.15
C ASP A 44 10.82 9.04 13.04
N VAL A 45 9.63 8.53 13.35
CA VAL A 45 9.33 7.09 13.39
C VAL A 45 7.96 6.83 12.78
N ILE A 46 7.88 5.85 11.90
CA ILE A 46 6.64 5.32 11.34
C ILE A 46 6.44 3.91 11.87
N VAL A 47 5.29 3.65 12.49
CA VAL A 47 4.88 2.32 12.96
C VAL A 47 3.70 1.85 12.12
N GLY A 48 3.83 0.65 11.55
CA GLY A 48 2.79 0.05 10.71
C GLY A 48 3.01 -1.45 10.53
N TYR A 49 2.40 -2.02 9.50
CA TYR A 49 2.51 -3.43 9.20
C TYR A 49 3.93 -3.83 8.79
N ARG A 50 4.21 -5.13 8.71
CA ARG A 50 5.51 -5.58 8.19
C ARG A 50 5.59 -5.25 6.69
N ALA A 51 6.78 -4.85 6.24
CA ALA A 51 7.06 -4.58 4.83
C ALA A 51 7.95 -5.70 4.26
N ASP A 52 7.50 -6.95 4.40
CA ASP A 52 8.15 -8.15 3.85
C ASP A 52 7.35 -8.75 2.67
N ASP A 53 7.87 -9.82 2.06
CA ASP A 53 7.40 -10.36 0.77
C ASP A 53 5.89 -10.67 0.71
N SER A 54 5.28 -11.11 1.82
CA SER A 54 3.85 -11.43 1.90
C SER A 54 3.01 -10.16 1.74
N TYR A 55 3.41 -9.08 2.37
CA TYR A 55 2.73 -7.78 2.31
C TYR A 55 2.85 -7.13 0.93
N PHE A 56 3.98 -7.32 0.24
CA PHE A 56 4.13 -6.92 -1.15
C PHE A 56 3.24 -7.70 -2.11
N SER A 57 2.90 -8.96 -1.78
CA SER A 57 2.00 -9.76 -2.60
C SER A 57 0.56 -9.20 -2.56
N PHE A 58 0.08 -8.82 -1.37
CA PHE A 58 -1.25 -8.21 -1.20
C PHE A 58 -1.34 -6.82 -1.82
N ALA A 59 -0.31 -5.99 -1.64
CA ALA A 59 -0.22 -4.69 -2.30
C ALA A 59 -0.30 -4.81 -3.83
N ARG A 60 0.45 -5.76 -4.41
CA ARG A 60 0.40 -6.05 -5.86
C ARG A 60 -0.96 -6.55 -6.30
N ALA A 61 -1.56 -7.48 -5.57
CA ALA A 61 -2.89 -8.00 -5.89
C ALA A 61 -3.94 -6.86 -5.88
N PHE A 62 -3.87 -5.98 -4.89
CA PHE A 62 -4.79 -4.85 -4.77
C PHE A 62 -4.66 -3.85 -5.93
N VAL A 63 -3.44 -3.38 -6.25
CA VAL A 63 -3.24 -2.42 -7.37
C VAL A 63 -3.53 -3.03 -8.74
N ASN A 64 -3.47 -4.36 -8.87
CA ASN A 64 -3.90 -5.08 -10.08
C ASN A 64 -5.41 -5.38 -10.09
N ASN A 65 -6.18 -4.86 -9.14
CA ASN A 65 -7.62 -5.09 -9.00
C ASN A 65 -7.99 -6.59 -8.86
N ALA A 66 -7.09 -7.39 -8.30
CA ALA A 66 -7.27 -8.83 -8.10
C ALA A 66 -7.93 -9.17 -6.76
N ILE A 67 -7.84 -8.26 -5.78
CA ILE A 67 -8.51 -8.36 -4.48
C ILE A 67 -9.23 -7.05 -4.15
N SER A 68 -10.33 -7.14 -3.41
CA SER A 68 -11.05 -5.97 -2.89
C SER A 68 -10.33 -5.31 -1.72
N LEU A 69 -10.79 -4.12 -1.32
CA LEU A 69 -10.32 -3.45 -0.11
C LEU A 69 -10.56 -4.28 1.16
N ASP A 70 -11.71 -4.95 1.26
CA ASP A 70 -12.03 -5.80 2.41
C ASP A 70 -11.09 -7.02 2.47
N GLN A 71 -10.83 -7.66 1.33
CA GLN A 71 -9.88 -8.78 1.24
C GLN A 71 -8.45 -8.34 1.58
N LEU A 72 -8.04 -7.15 1.13
CA LEU A 72 -6.78 -6.55 1.54
C LEU A 72 -6.74 -6.32 3.06
N ALA A 73 -7.79 -5.73 3.63
CA ALA A 73 -7.84 -5.46 5.07
C ALA A 73 -7.74 -6.75 5.90
N ASP A 74 -8.45 -7.80 5.49
CA ASP A 74 -8.37 -9.11 6.14
C ASP A 74 -6.99 -9.76 6.01
N ALA A 75 -6.39 -9.73 4.81
CA ALA A 75 -5.05 -10.26 4.59
C ALA A 75 -3.99 -9.56 5.46
N MET A 76 -4.08 -8.24 5.57
CA MET A 76 -3.16 -7.42 6.38
C MET A 76 -3.36 -7.62 7.89
N ARG A 77 -4.58 -8.01 8.32
CA ARG A 77 -4.88 -8.35 9.73
C ARG A 77 -4.37 -9.75 10.11
N LEU A 78 -4.35 -10.68 9.16
CA LEU A 78 -4.00 -12.09 9.40
C LEU A 78 -2.51 -12.40 9.21
N GLY A 79 -1.81 -11.59 8.41
CA GLY A 79 -0.38 -11.75 8.08
C GLY A 79 0.59 -11.13 9.08
#